data_AF-A0A9D3Z8E6-F1
#
_entry.id   AF-A0A9D3Z8E6-F1
#
_cell.length_a   1.000
_cell.length_b   1.000
_cell.length_c   1.000
_cell.angle_alpha   90.00
_cell.angle_beta   90.00
_cell.angle_gamma   90.00
#
_symmetry.space_group_name_H-M   'P 1'
#
loop_
_entity.id
_entity.type
_entity.pdbx_description
1 polymer ?
#
loop_
_entity_poly.entity_id
_entity_poly.type
_entity_poly.pdbx_seq_one_letter_code
_entity_poly.pdbx_strand_id
1 'polypeptide(L)'
;MDLLGYGPLIRKTRREAYTELDRFRVKYVDRWLFSITTGSKAEGLTCVFKNDIDQIFVARNAMCLEEGIDQSTISGDIDLFNMNFQTTSAGYCRLLQGRHGPIGPIHIINALCEDGCGNFVLSSTLYLEQYTRVRLPGILYHASVGPSLPCSTGQFRLDKVHAIRCHCPSILQTWANRLRNWPPQKVIAMGAFVAPIGFKGSAFNHLEWRICVNTAETELVNNLNDTQVKIYVILKMVVHDVLSPNTKEITSYILKNIVLWLAENNPQEVFHSGSLFHWLHGGFDILQKSISTRHLSYYMIPERTFMAERDLHDNQQREFATSINCIMNEGPRLLLRLKKIRRAIVSHPEPLLWYSRMRTKLEILYLMMLNRFQCTDFNGICDESDSMIHSLSKRAVEIAVEVVWHMHQEGS
;
A
#
# COMPACT_ATOMS: atom_id res chain seq x y z
N MET A 1 16.01 11.22 -11.41
CA MET A 1 15.10 10.20 -10.81
C MET A 1 15.73 8.82 -10.81
N ASP A 2 16.34 8.38 -11.91
CA ASP A 2 16.98 7.07 -12.00
C ASP A 2 18.13 6.89 -11.01
N LEU A 3 19.00 7.91 -10.89
CA LEU A 3 20.04 7.99 -9.85
C LEU A 3 19.49 7.89 -8.42
N LEU A 4 18.25 8.34 -8.20
CA LEU A 4 17.58 8.25 -6.89
C LEU A 4 16.95 6.86 -6.64
N GLY A 5 17.13 5.92 -7.55
CA GLY A 5 16.59 4.57 -7.46
C GLY A 5 15.14 4.44 -7.93
N TYR A 6 14.61 5.40 -8.68
CA TYR A 6 13.23 5.33 -9.21
C TYR A 6 13.18 4.92 -10.69
N GLY A 7 14.31 4.52 -11.28
CA GLY A 7 14.37 4.09 -12.67
C GLY A 7 13.59 2.78 -12.92
N PRO A 8 13.10 2.54 -14.14
CA PRO A 8 12.22 1.40 -14.46
C PRO A 8 12.77 0.03 -14.02
N LEU A 9 14.06 -0.24 -14.29
CA LEU A 9 14.70 -1.50 -13.95
C LEU A 9 14.72 -1.74 -12.44
N ILE A 10 15.15 -0.75 -11.66
CA ILE A 10 15.24 -0.85 -10.19
C ILE A 10 13.84 -1.08 -9.59
N ARG A 11 12.83 -0.35 -10.07
CA ARG A 11 11.44 -0.56 -9.64
C ARG A 11 10.99 -1.99 -9.92
N LYS A 12 11.21 -2.49 -11.15
CA LYS A 12 10.87 -3.87 -11.53
C LYS A 12 11.53 -4.89 -10.61
N THR A 13 12.84 -4.78 -10.39
CA THR A 13 13.58 -5.71 -9.53
C THR A 13 13.07 -5.72 -8.08
N ARG A 14 12.76 -4.55 -7.50
CA ARG A 14 12.16 -4.48 -6.15
C ARG A 14 10.81 -5.18 -6.08
N ARG A 15 9.95 -4.94 -7.08
CA ARG A 15 8.61 -5.57 -7.15
C ARG A 15 8.71 -7.09 -7.23
N GLU A 16 9.59 -7.60 -8.08
CA GLU A 16 9.84 -9.05 -8.21
C GLU A 16 10.31 -9.65 -6.89
N ALA A 17 11.25 -8.99 -6.21
CA ALA A 17 11.76 -9.46 -4.92
C ALA A 17 10.68 -9.47 -3.82
N TYR A 18 9.85 -8.43 -3.71
CA TYR A 18 8.72 -8.42 -2.77
C TYR A 18 7.66 -9.46 -3.12
N THR A 19 7.38 -9.66 -4.42
CA THR A 19 6.44 -10.69 -4.89
C THR A 19 6.93 -12.10 -4.53
N GLU A 20 8.22 -12.37 -4.64
CA GLU A 20 8.81 -13.65 -4.25
C GLU A 20 8.74 -13.87 -2.73
N LEU A 21 9.04 -12.83 -1.95
CA LEU A 21 8.91 -12.86 -0.49
C LEU A 21 7.47 -13.13 -0.05
N ASP A 22 6.49 -12.50 -0.71
CA ASP A 22 5.08 -12.73 -0.42
C ASP A 22 4.63 -14.13 -0.84
N ARG A 23 5.11 -14.67 -1.97
CA ARG A 23 4.86 -16.07 -2.35
C ARG A 23 5.36 -17.05 -1.29
N PHE A 24 6.54 -16.78 -0.71
CA PHE A 24 7.06 -17.59 0.39
C PHE A 24 6.15 -17.50 1.63
N ARG A 25 5.78 -16.29 2.06
CA ARG A 25 4.88 -16.06 3.22
C ARG A 25 3.52 -16.73 3.06
N VAL A 26 2.95 -16.65 1.86
CA VAL A 26 1.68 -17.29 1.50
C VAL A 26 1.75 -18.81 1.54
N LYS A 27 2.92 -19.41 1.31
CA LYS A 27 3.04 -20.86 1.25
C LYS A 27 3.46 -21.49 2.58
N TYR A 28 4.30 -20.85 3.38
CA TYR A 28 5.03 -21.56 4.45
C TYR A 28 4.96 -20.96 5.86
N VAL A 29 4.54 -19.70 6.04
CA VAL A 29 4.77 -19.00 7.32
C VAL A 29 3.71 -19.26 8.39
N ASP A 30 2.43 -19.37 8.03
CA ASP A 30 1.36 -19.51 9.02
C ASP A 30 0.17 -20.29 8.44
N ARG A 31 -0.39 -21.19 9.26
CA ARG A 31 -1.51 -22.07 8.91
C ARG A 31 -2.86 -21.34 8.89
N TRP A 32 -2.99 -20.24 9.62
CA TRP A 32 -4.22 -19.48 9.84
C TRP A 32 -4.22 -18.16 9.09
N LEU A 33 -3.05 -17.54 8.93
CA LEU A 33 -2.88 -16.25 8.25
C LEU A 33 -1.86 -16.37 7.12
N PHE A 34 -1.91 -15.44 6.18
CA PHE A 34 -0.76 -15.12 5.34
C PHE A 34 -0.65 -13.61 5.23
N SER A 35 0.54 -13.10 4.92
CA SER A 35 0.72 -11.67 4.69
C SER A 35 1.16 -11.38 3.25
N ILE A 36 0.70 -10.23 2.76
CA ILE A 36 1.11 -9.66 1.48
C ILE A 36 1.67 -8.27 1.75
N THR A 37 2.81 -7.95 1.16
CA THR A 37 3.40 -6.62 1.19
C THR A 37 2.56 -5.69 0.31
N THR A 38 2.25 -4.49 0.81
CA THR A 38 1.46 -3.49 0.08
C THR A 38 2.17 -2.13 0.07
N GLY A 39 1.52 -1.12 -0.48
CA GLY A 39 2.01 0.25 -0.46
C GLY A 39 3.31 0.45 -1.26
N SER A 40 4.12 1.42 -0.83
CA SER A 40 5.27 1.88 -1.64
C SER A 40 6.34 0.81 -1.86
N LYS A 41 6.42 -0.19 -0.95
CA LYS A 41 7.35 -1.33 -1.07
C LYS A 41 6.90 -2.27 -2.17
N ALA A 42 5.65 -2.71 -2.14
CA ALA A 42 5.06 -3.56 -3.17
C ALA A 42 5.11 -2.94 -4.57
N GLU A 43 5.01 -1.61 -4.64
CA GLU A 43 5.08 -0.84 -5.90
C GLU A 43 6.53 -0.61 -6.39
N GLY A 44 7.55 -0.96 -5.60
CA GLY A 44 8.96 -0.69 -5.92
C GLY A 44 9.36 0.79 -5.85
N LEU A 45 8.53 1.63 -5.22
CA LEU A 45 8.66 3.10 -5.14
C LEU A 45 9.30 3.58 -3.83
N THR A 46 9.95 2.69 -3.10
CA THR A 46 10.76 3.03 -1.94
C THR A 46 11.96 2.12 -1.89
N CYS A 47 12.94 2.49 -1.08
CA CYS A 47 14.09 1.66 -0.80
C CYS A 47 13.74 0.66 0.32
N VAL A 48 14.32 -0.54 0.30
CA VAL A 48 14.07 -1.58 1.30
C VAL A 48 14.53 -1.15 2.69
N PHE A 49 15.60 -0.36 2.80
CA PHE A 49 16.04 0.24 4.06
C PHE A 49 15.15 1.37 4.58
N LYS A 50 14.09 1.75 3.84
CA LYS A 50 13.08 2.62 4.45
C LYS A 50 12.31 1.79 5.47
N ASN A 51 12.22 2.32 6.69
CA ASN A 51 11.78 1.55 7.85
C ASN A 51 10.28 1.23 7.86
N ASP A 52 9.46 1.96 7.11
CA ASP A 52 8.00 1.76 7.09
C ASP A 52 7.62 0.66 6.07
N ILE A 53 7.06 -0.43 6.57
CA ILE A 53 6.55 -1.56 5.79
C ILE A 53 5.03 -1.65 5.97
N ASP A 54 4.28 -1.61 4.87
CA ASP A 54 2.84 -1.86 4.87
C ASP A 54 2.55 -3.34 4.55
N GLN A 55 1.81 -4.05 5.39
CA GLN A 55 1.39 -5.42 5.15
C GLN A 55 -0.09 -5.63 5.45
N ILE A 56 -0.75 -6.38 4.57
CA ILE A 56 -2.07 -6.93 4.83
C ILE A 56 -1.91 -8.37 5.29
N PHE A 57 -2.48 -8.70 6.46
CA PHE A 57 -2.53 -10.04 7.04
C PHE A 57 -3.93 -10.60 6.82
N VAL A 58 -4.02 -11.71 6.11
CA VAL A 58 -5.29 -12.22 5.58
C VAL A 58 -5.58 -13.58 6.17
N ALA A 59 -6.78 -13.73 6.75
CA ALA A 59 -7.27 -15.00 7.28
C ALA A 59 -7.44 -16.04 6.16
N ARG A 60 -7.01 -17.27 6.41
CA ARG A 60 -7.14 -18.40 5.47
C ARG A 60 -8.45 -19.14 5.61
N ASN A 61 -9.01 -19.14 6.82
CA ASN A 61 -10.21 -19.86 7.19
C ASN A 61 -11.46 -18.97 7.24
N ALA A 62 -11.40 -17.78 6.66
CA ALA A 62 -12.58 -16.92 6.51
C ALA A 62 -12.64 -16.31 5.11
N MET A 63 -13.85 -16.18 4.57
CA MET A 63 -14.11 -15.56 3.29
C MET A 63 -15.44 -14.81 3.31
N CYS A 64 -15.46 -13.62 2.73
CA CYS A 64 -16.67 -12.82 2.56
C CYS A 64 -17.19 -12.94 1.13
N LEU A 65 -18.49 -13.11 0.96
CA LEU A 65 -19.14 -13.30 -0.34
C LEU A 65 -20.25 -12.28 -0.49
N GLU A 66 -20.36 -11.69 -1.67
CA GLU A 66 -21.58 -10.98 -2.07
C GLU A 66 -22.78 -11.93 -2.13
N GLU A 67 -23.98 -11.41 -1.90
CA GLU A 67 -25.21 -12.17 -1.93
C GLU A 67 -25.45 -12.80 -3.32
N GLY A 68 -25.93 -14.05 -3.33
CA GLY A 68 -26.22 -14.78 -4.57
C GLY A 68 -25.05 -15.54 -5.20
N ILE A 69 -23.85 -15.49 -4.61
CA ILE A 69 -22.70 -16.29 -5.06
C ILE A 69 -22.85 -17.75 -4.65
N ASP A 70 -22.61 -18.67 -5.59
CA ASP A 70 -22.59 -20.11 -5.33
C ASP A 70 -21.44 -20.48 -4.37
N GLN A 71 -21.80 -21.19 -3.30
CA GLN A 71 -20.90 -21.62 -2.23
C GLN A 71 -20.45 -23.07 -2.38
N SER A 72 -20.95 -23.79 -3.40
CA SER A 72 -20.70 -25.23 -3.61
C SER A 72 -19.22 -25.58 -3.79
N THR A 73 -18.45 -24.66 -4.40
CA THR A 73 -17.02 -24.85 -4.67
C THR A 73 -16.11 -24.46 -3.49
N ILE A 74 -16.68 -23.92 -2.41
CA ILE A 74 -15.91 -23.40 -1.28
C ILE A 74 -15.86 -24.44 -0.16
N SER A 75 -14.63 -24.79 0.25
CA SER A 75 -14.38 -25.77 1.32
C SER A 75 -15.25 -25.51 2.56
N GLY A 76 -15.84 -26.58 3.10
CA GLY A 76 -16.64 -26.55 4.33
C GLY A 76 -15.84 -26.10 5.57
N ASP A 77 -14.52 -26.11 5.50
CA ASP A 77 -13.65 -25.73 6.61
C ASP A 77 -13.50 -24.20 6.81
N ILE A 78 -14.13 -23.40 5.94
CA ILE A 78 -13.99 -21.94 5.90
C ILE A 78 -15.27 -21.27 6.46
N ASP A 79 -15.09 -20.31 7.36
CA ASP A 79 -16.13 -19.40 7.82
C ASP A 79 -16.55 -18.47 6.68
N LEU A 80 -17.85 -18.46 6.37
CA LEU A 80 -18.43 -17.64 5.32
C LEU A 80 -19.22 -16.47 5.93
N PHE A 81 -18.95 -15.28 5.40
CA PHE A 81 -19.67 -14.07 5.75
C PHE A 81 -20.36 -13.49 4.51
N ASN A 82 -21.64 -13.18 4.62
CA ASN A 82 -22.36 -12.51 3.55
C ASN A 82 -22.12 -10.99 3.66
N MET A 83 -21.66 -10.39 2.56
CA MET A 83 -21.45 -8.96 2.46
C MET A 83 -22.78 -8.26 2.23
N ASN A 84 -23.21 -7.48 3.21
CA ASN A 84 -24.40 -6.64 3.11
C ASN A 84 -24.00 -5.19 2.87
N PHE A 85 -24.38 -4.66 1.70
CA PHE A 85 -24.14 -3.26 1.29
C PHE A 85 -25.32 -2.34 1.60
N GLN A 86 -26.44 -2.88 2.09
CA GLN A 86 -27.60 -2.08 2.45
C GLN A 86 -27.23 -1.15 3.60
N THR A 87 -27.66 0.11 3.51
CA THR A 87 -27.47 1.15 4.52
C THR A 87 -26.01 1.55 4.81
N THR A 88 -25.03 1.06 4.03
CA THR A 88 -23.62 1.45 4.16
C THR A 88 -23.19 2.40 3.04
N SER A 89 -22.20 3.25 3.33
CA SER A 89 -21.57 4.09 2.31
C SER A 89 -20.84 3.27 1.24
N ALA A 90 -20.72 3.81 0.02
CA ALA A 90 -20.03 3.13 -1.07
C ALA A 90 -18.60 2.68 -0.70
N GLY A 91 -18.25 1.45 -1.04
CA GLY A 91 -16.97 0.81 -0.68
C GLY A 91 -16.89 0.29 0.75
N TYR A 92 -17.99 0.33 1.51
CA TYR A 92 -18.15 -0.29 2.82
C TYR A 92 -19.25 -1.35 2.77
N CYS A 93 -19.22 -2.27 3.73
CA CYS A 93 -20.23 -3.31 3.90
C CYS A 93 -20.30 -3.74 5.36
N ARG A 94 -21.41 -4.39 5.76
CA ARG A 94 -21.48 -5.19 6.98
C ARG A 94 -21.29 -6.66 6.62
N LEU A 95 -20.71 -7.43 7.55
CA LEU A 95 -20.44 -8.85 7.35
C LEU A 95 -21.41 -9.66 8.20
N LEU A 96 -22.48 -10.15 7.56
CA LEU A 96 -23.46 -11.02 8.21
C LEU A 96 -22.89 -12.43 8.31
N GLN A 97 -23.11 -13.08 9.43
CA GLN A 97 -22.73 -14.47 9.62
C GLN A 97 -23.48 -15.37 8.63
N GLY A 98 -22.72 -16.15 7.86
CA GLY A 98 -23.24 -17.19 6.98
C GLY A 98 -22.95 -18.58 7.58
N ARG A 99 -22.17 -19.38 6.85
CA ARG A 99 -21.77 -20.73 7.27
C ARG A 99 -20.59 -20.66 8.24
N HIS A 100 -20.65 -21.45 9.31
CA HIS A 100 -19.51 -21.69 10.21
C HIS A 100 -18.65 -22.84 9.72
N GLY A 101 -17.34 -22.64 9.71
CA GLY A 101 -16.38 -23.73 9.63
C GLY A 101 -16.28 -24.50 10.95
N PRO A 102 -15.78 -25.74 10.94
CA PRO A 102 -15.62 -26.58 12.13
C PRO A 102 -14.54 -26.05 13.08
N ILE A 103 -13.62 -25.22 12.58
CA ILE A 103 -12.54 -24.59 13.36
C ILE A 103 -12.59 -23.07 13.13
N GLY A 104 -13.67 -22.46 13.62
CA GLY A 104 -13.75 -21.00 13.68
C GLY A 104 -12.61 -20.48 14.56
N PRO A 105 -11.74 -19.59 14.07
CA PRO A 105 -10.63 -19.13 14.88
C PRO A 105 -11.21 -18.23 15.98
N ILE A 106 -10.72 -18.38 17.20
CA ILE A 106 -11.31 -17.74 18.39
C ILE A 106 -11.46 -16.22 18.25
N HIS A 107 -10.59 -15.57 17.46
CA HIS A 107 -10.67 -14.14 17.20
C HIS A 107 -11.88 -13.74 16.33
N ILE A 108 -12.32 -14.59 15.40
CA ILE A 108 -13.55 -14.34 14.62
C ILE A 108 -14.76 -14.57 15.52
N ILE A 109 -14.76 -15.66 16.29
CA ILE A 109 -15.87 -16.01 17.18
C ILE A 109 -16.12 -14.89 18.20
N ASN A 110 -15.06 -14.40 18.85
CA ASN A 110 -15.15 -13.33 19.83
C ASN A 110 -15.53 -11.95 19.24
N ALA A 111 -15.49 -11.80 17.92
CA ALA A 111 -15.82 -10.56 17.22
C ALA A 111 -17.26 -10.54 16.67
N LEU A 112 -18.00 -11.64 16.79
CA LEU A 112 -19.40 -11.71 16.42
C LEU A 112 -20.28 -11.06 17.49
N CYS A 113 -21.24 -10.25 17.06
CA CYS A 113 -22.27 -9.68 17.92
C CYS A 113 -23.62 -9.62 17.21
N GLU A 114 -24.71 -9.42 17.95
CA GLU A 114 -26.03 -9.20 17.38
C GLU A 114 -26.19 -7.73 16.95
N ASP A 115 -26.80 -7.49 15.78
CA ASP A 115 -27.02 -6.14 15.23
C ASP A 115 -28.30 -5.44 15.71
N GLY A 116 -28.98 -6.00 16.71
CA GLY A 116 -30.25 -5.52 17.24
C GLY A 116 -31.48 -5.87 16.38
N CYS A 117 -31.29 -6.48 15.21
CA CYS A 117 -32.34 -7.02 14.36
C CYS A 117 -32.38 -8.57 14.39
N GLY A 118 -31.71 -9.19 15.37
CA GLY A 118 -31.59 -10.65 15.48
C GLY A 118 -30.53 -11.28 14.56
N ASN A 119 -29.77 -10.50 13.78
CA ASN A 119 -28.71 -11.04 12.94
C ASN A 119 -27.37 -11.00 13.65
N PHE A 120 -26.58 -12.06 13.50
CA PHE A 120 -25.19 -12.05 13.92
C PHE A 120 -24.30 -11.41 12.85
N VAL A 121 -23.49 -10.45 13.27
CA VAL A 121 -22.61 -9.67 12.41
C VAL A 121 -21.20 -9.66 12.97
N LEU A 122 -20.20 -9.63 12.09
CA LEU A 122 -18.81 -9.51 12.50
C LEU A 122 -18.46 -8.05 12.75
N SER A 123 -18.25 -7.66 14.01
CA SER A 123 -17.84 -6.30 14.37
C SER A 123 -16.39 -6.05 13.96
N SER A 124 -16.16 -4.98 13.20
CA SER A 124 -14.82 -4.56 12.82
C SER A 124 -14.00 -4.09 14.04
N THR A 125 -14.62 -3.40 14.99
CA THR A 125 -13.97 -2.97 16.23
C THR A 125 -13.57 -4.16 17.10
N LEU A 126 -14.50 -5.08 17.40
CA LEU A 126 -14.20 -6.26 18.21
C LEU A 126 -13.15 -7.15 17.54
N TYR A 127 -13.19 -7.28 16.21
CA TYR A 127 -12.19 -8.01 15.44
C TYR A 127 -10.80 -7.40 15.60
N LEU A 128 -10.67 -6.08 15.47
CA LEU A 128 -9.40 -5.38 15.64
C LEU A 128 -8.86 -5.54 17.08
N GLU A 129 -9.74 -5.48 18.09
CA GLU A 129 -9.39 -5.68 19.50
C GLU A 129 -8.80 -7.07 19.78
N GLN A 130 -9.21 -8.12 19.06
CA GLN A 130 -8.62 -9.45 19.28
C GLN A 130 -7.12 -9.47 18.96
N TYR A 131 -6.68 -8.71 17.96
CA TYR A 131 -5.27 -8.66 17.55
C TYR A 131 -4.44 -7.67 18.38
N THR A 132 -5.04 -6.71 19.08
CA THR A 132 -4.31 -5.80 19.98
C THR A 132 -3.90 -6.49 21.29
N ARG A 133 -4.63 -7.54 21.69
CA ARG A 133 -4.40 -8.35 22.89
C ARG A 133 -3.17 -9.26 22.76
N VAL A 134 -2.83 -9.67 21.54
CA VAL A 134 -1.67 -10.55 21.30
C VAL A 134 -0.39 -9.71 21.27
N ARG A 135 0.50 -9.92 22.24
CA ARG A 135 1.78 -9.22 22.35
C ARG A 135 2.93 -10.22 22.32
N LEU A 136 3.92 -9.94 21.49
CA LEU A 136 5.14 -10.75 21.35
C LEU A 136 6.31 -10.02 22.01
N PRO A 137 7.20 -10.73 22.73
CA PRO A 137 8.42 -10.15 23.29
C PRO A 137 9.28 -9.46 22.20
N GLY A 138 9.86 -8.31 22.53
CA GLY A 138 10.74 -7.56 21.62
C GLY A 138 10.02 -6.76 20.51
N ILE A 139 8.68 -6.78 20.47
CA ILE A 139 7.87 -5.95 19.57
C ILE A 139 7.18 -4.84 20.36
N LEU A 140 7.44 -3.60 19.98
CA LEU A 140 6.71 -2.43 20.47
C LEU A 140 5.48 -2.21 19.59
N TYR A 141 4.27 -2.31 20.14
CA TYR A 141 3.05 -2.00 19.40
C TYR A 141 2.59 -0.58 19.72
N HIS A 142 2.18 0.15 18.70
CA HIS A 142 1.71 1.53 18.78
C HIS A 142 0.18 1.56 18.78
N ALA A 143 -0.39 2.74 19.03
CA ALA A 143 -1.84 2.94 18.95
C ALA A 143 -2.34 2.68 17.52
N SER A 144 -3.52 2.07 17.40
CA SER A 144 -4.15 1.81 16.11
C SER A 144 -4.42 3.11 15.34
N VAL A 145 -4.14 3.12 14.05
CA VAL A 145 -4.42 4.25 13.15
C VAL A 145 -5.28 3.75 11.99
N GLY A 146 -6.57 4.07 12.03
CA GLY A 146 -7.54 3.48 11.11
C GLY A 146 -7.56 1.94 11.25
N PRO A 147 -7.50 1.17 10.15
CA PRO A 147 -7.48 -0.31 10.22
C PRO A 147 -6.10 -0.88 10.54
N SER A 148 -5.07 -0.03 10.72
CA SER A 148 -3.69 -0.46 10.94
C SER A 148 -3.39 -0.66 12.42
N LEU A 149 -2.65 -1.73 12.72
CA LEU A 149 -1.99 -2.04 13.98
C LEU A 149 -0.47 -1.84 13.82
N PRO A 150 0.01 -0.59 13.87
CA PRO A 150 1.43 -0.27 13.76
C PRO A 150 2.23 -0.94 14.88
N CYS A 151 3.37 -1.53 14.52
CA CYS A 151 4.33 -2.05 15.48
C CYS A 151 5.77 -1.80 15.00
N SER A 152 6.73 -1.91 15.90
CA SER A 152 8.14 -1.75 15.60
C SER A 152 9.01 -2.75 16.33
N THR A 153 10.09 -3.16 15.66
CA THR A 153 11.16 -3.99 16.21
C THR A 153 12.49 -3.35 15.84
N GLY A 154 13.23 -2.88 16.86
CA GLY A 154 14.39 -2.00 16.66
C GLY A 154 14.02 -0.77 15.83
N GLN A 155 14.69 -0.59 14.69
CA GLN A 155 14.45 0.53 13.77
C GLN A 155 13.32 0.28 12.76
N PHE A 156 12.83 -0.96 12.62
CA PHE A 156 11.82 -1.32 11.63
C PHE A 156 10.43 -0.98 12.13
N ARG A 157 9.60 -0.40 11.27
CA ARG A 157 8.18 -0.11 11.50
C ARG A 157 7.33 -0.91 10.53
N LEU A 158 6.34 -1.61 11.07
CA LEU A 158 5.44 -2.46 10.33
C LEU A 158 4.00 -2.04 10.63
N ASP A 159 3.32 -1.56 9.59
CA ASP A 159 1.89 -1.25 9.59
C ASP A 159 1.13 -2.50 9.16
N LYS A 160 0.45 -3.14 10.13
CA LYS A 160 -0.29 -4.38 9.92
C LYS A 160 -1.78 -4.10 9.77
N VAL A 161 -2.37 -4.52 8.66
CA VAL A 161 -3.83 -4.50 8.50
C VAL A 161 -4.33 -5.93 8.46
N HIS A 162 -5.08 -6.36 9.47
CA HIS A 162 -5.74 -7.66 9.46
C HIS A 162 -7.01 -7.57 8.61
N ALA A 163 -7.17 -8.48 7.65
CA ALA A 163 -8.24 -8.44 6.67
C ALA A 163 -8.77 -9.84 6.37
N ILE A 164 -9.94 -9.89 5.73
CA ILE A 164 -10.57 -11.13 5.25
C ILE A 164 -10.68 -11.05 3.73
N ARG A 165 -10.45 -12.17 3.03
CA ARG A 165 -10.67 -12.21 1.57
C ARG A 165 -12.14 -11.96 1.27
N CYS A 166 -12.42 -11.19 0.25
CA CYS A 166 -13.79 -11.02 -0.23
C CYS A 166 -13.92 -11.28 -1.73
N HIS A 167 -15.10 -11.77 -2.12
CA HIS A 167 -15.52 -11.89 -3.49
C HIS A 167 -16.75 -11.00 -3.73
N CYS A 168 -16.49 -9.82 -4.30
CA CYS A 168 -17.47 -8.78 -4.59
C CYS A 168 -17.51 -8.47 -6.11
N PRO A 169 -18.02 -9.40 -6.94
CA PRO A 169 -18.03 -9.25 -8.38
C PRO A 169 -18.76 -7.98 -8.84
N SER A 170 -19.82 -7.52 -8.18
CA SER A 170 -20.54 -6.32 -8.63
C SER A 170 -19.65 -5.09 -8.70
N ILE A 171 -18.81 -4.88 -7.68
CA ILE A 171 -17.89 -3.75 -7.58
C ILE A 171 -16.75 -3.90 -8.59
N LEU A 172 -16.12 -5.07 -8.64
CA LEU A 172 -14.99 -5.30 -9.54
C LEU A 172 -15.41 -5.25 -11.01
N GLN A 173 -16.60 -5.78 -11.35
CA GLN A 173 -17.14 -5.75 -12.70
C GLN A 173 -17.61 -4.36 -13.11
N THR A 174 -18.22 -3.59 -12.21
CA THR A 174 -18.57 -2.19 -12.48
C THR A 174 -17.32 -1.40 -12.86
N TRP A 175 -16.22 -1.57 -12.12
CA TRP A 175 -14.95 -0.98 -12.49
C TRP A 175 -14.40 -1.55 -13.80
N ALA A 176 -14.48 -2.86 -14.01
CA ALA A 176 -14.00 -3.54 -15.21
C ALA A 176 -14.64 -3.03 -16.51
N ASN A 177 -15.94 -2.78 -16.47
CA ASN A 177 -16.78 -2.46 -17.62
C ASN A 177 -16.73 -0.99 -18.04
N ARG A 178 -15.95 -0.15 -17.34
CA ARG A 178 -15.76 1.25 -17.75
C ARG A 178 -15.09 1.32 -19.12
N LEU A 179 -15.59 2.19 -19.98
CA LEU A 179 -14.98 2.46 -21.28
C LEU A 179 -13.67 3.22 -21.06
N ARG A 180 -12.53 2.57 -21.31
CA ARG A 180 -11.19 3.13 -21.13
C ARG A 180 -10.16 2.43 -22.00
N ASN A 181 -9.07 3.14 -22.30
CA ASN A 181 -7.94 2.62 -23.08
C ASN A 181 -6.77 2.13 -22.20
N TRP A 182 -6.76 2.53 -20.94
CA TRP A 182 -5.77 2.13 -19.94
C TRP A 182 -6.47 1.96 -18.58
N PRO A 183 -6.08 0.99 -17.75
CA PRO A 183 -5.06 -0.06 -17.93
C PRO A 183 -5.59 -1.28 -18.73
N PRO A 184 -4.73 -2.25 -19.08
CA PRO A 184 -5.20 -3.53 -19.64
C PRO A 184 -6.16 -4.28 -18.69
N GLN A 185 -7.14 -5.01 -19.25
CA GLN A 185 -8.18 -5.73 -18.48
C GLN A 185 -7.63 -6.78 -17.47
N LYS A 186 -6.37 -7.21 -17.61
CA LYS A 186 -5.75 -8.22 -16.70
C LYS A 186 -5.77 -7.82 -15.22
N VAL A 187 -5.93 -6.54 -14.91
CA VAL A 187 -6.07 -6.01 -13.53
C VAL A 187 -7.32 -6.59 -12.81
N ILE A 188 -8.35 -7.00 -13.56
CA ILE A 188 -9.67 -7.39 -13.03
C ILE A 188 -9.65 -8.75 -12.31
N ALA A 189 -8.72 -9.64 -12.64
CA ALA A 189 -8.67 -11.00 -12.09
C ALA A 189 -8.09 -11.08 -10.66
N MET A 190 -7.83 -9.94 -10.00
CA MET A 190 -7.19 -9.91 -8.69
C MET A 190 -8.23 -9.91 -7.56
N GLY A 191 -7.97 -10.71 -6.52
CA GLY A 191 -8.86 -10.81 -5.36
C GLY A 191 -8.96 -9.50 -4.57
N ALA A 192 -10.07 -9.34 -3.84
CA ALA A 192 -10.34 -8.22 -2.96
C ALA A 192 -10.28 -8.65 -1.49
N PHE A 193 -10.23 -7.67 -0.60
CA PHE A 193 -10.23 -7.85 0.84
C PHE A 193 -11.22 -6.91 1.51
N VAL A 194 -11.59 -7.22 2.74
CA VAL A 194 -12.27 -6.30 3.65
C VAL A 194 -11.39 -6.02 4.87
N ALA A 195 -11.21 -4.75 5.18
CA ALA A 195 -10.44 -4.28 6.33
C ALA A 195 -11.38 -3.78 7.45
N PRO A 196 -11.03 -3.97 8.73
CA PRO A 196 -11.88 -3.65 9.87
C PRO A 196 -11.84 -2.14 10.16
N ILE A 197 -12.57 -1.37 9.35
CA ILE A 197 -12.79 0.05 9.56
C ILE A 197 -14.12 0.45 8.92
N GLY A 198 -14.96 1.12 9.70
CA GLY A 198 -16.21 1.68 9.21
C GLY A 198 -16.09 3.07 8.60
N PHE A 199 -17.17 3.50 7.97
CA PHE A 199 -17.27 4.82 7.40
C PHE A 199 -17.37 5.87 8.50
N LYS A 200 -16.58 6.93 8.40
CA LYS A 200 -16.57 8.02 9.39
C LYS A 200 -17.93 8.74 9.36
N GLY A 201 -18.59 8.82 10.51
CA GLY A 201 -19.92 9.42 10.65
C GLY A 201 -21.09 8.45 10.47
N SER A 202 -20.83 7.18 10.13
CA SER A 202 -21.87 6.14 10.19
C SER A 202 -22.21 5.78 11.65
N ALA A 203 -23.51 5.61 11.94
CA ALA A 203 -23.98 5.11 13.24
C ALA A 203 -23.51 3.66 13.51
N PHE A 204 -23.24 2.90 12.45
CA PHE A 204 -22.82 1.51 12.51
C PHE A 204 -21.32 1.33 12.17
N ASN A 205 -20.51 2.38 12.31
CA ASN A 205 -19.09 2.35 11.95
C ASN A 205 -18.29 1.19 12.60
N HIS A 206 -18.67 0.74 13.78
CA HIS A 206 -18.05 -0.34 14.54
C HIS A 206 -18.41 -1.75 14.03
N LEU A 207 -19.38 -1.84 13.12
CA LEU A 207 -19.84 -3.06 12.45
C LEU A 207 -19.48 -3.08 10.96
N GLU A 208 -19.04 -1.94 10.44
CA GLU A 208 -18.72 -1.76 9.02
C GLU A 208 -17.28 -2.14 8.71
N TRP A 209 -17.10 -2.65 7.50
CA TRP A 209 -15.83 -3.08 6.93
C TRP A 209 -15.61 -2.41 5.59
N ARG A 210 -14.37 -2.02 5.34
CA ARG A 210 -13.98 -1.31 4.12
C ARG A 210 -13.38 -2.25 3.09
N ILE A 211 -13.89 -2.18 1.87
CA ILE A 211 -13.39 -2.94 0.74
C ILE A 211 -12.04 -2.37 0.30
N CYS A 212 -11.06 -3.25 0.16
CA CYS A 212 -9.69 -2.94 -0.20
C CYS A 212 -9.26 -3.84 -1.36
N VAL A 213 -8.68 -3.27 -2.42
CA VAL A 213 -8.20 -4.01 -3.60
C VAL A 213 -6.70 -3.78 -3.81
N ASN A 214 -5.91 -3.93 -2.73
CA ASN A 214 -4.48 -3.58 -2.68
C ASN A 214 -3.62 -4.28 -3.75
N THR A 215 -3.96 -5.52 -4.10
CA THR A 215 -3.31 -6.29 -5.16
C THR A 215 -3.56 -5.66 -6.53
N ALA A 216 -4.82 -5.36 -6.85
CA ALA A 216 -5.20 -4.64 -8.07
C ALA A 216 -4.56 -3.25 -8.13
N GLU A 217 -4.52 -2.51 -7.02
CA GLU A 217 -3.84 -1.20 -6.96
C GLU A 217 -2.35 -1.29 -7.25
N THR A 218 -1.69 -2.31 -6.73
CA THR A 218 -0.27 -2.55 -7.00
C THR A 218 -0.06 -2.81 -8.49
N GLU A 219 -0.94 -3.62 -9.10
CA GLU A 219 -0.89 -3.89 -10.53
C GLU A 219 -1.21 -2.66 -11.39
N LEU A 220 -2.13 -1.80 -10.95
CA LEU A 220 -2.40 -0.53 -11.61
C LEU A 220 -1.16 0.37 -11.64
N VAL A 221 -0.50 0.52 -10.50
CA VAL A 221 0.78 1.25 -10.42
C VAL A 221 1.83 0.58 -11.29
N ASN A 222 1.78 -0.75 -11.46
CA ASN A 222 2.71 -1.47 -12.30
C ASN A 222 2.56 -1.20 -13.80
N ASN A 223 1.35 -0.87 -14.24
CA ASN A 223 1.01 -0.56 -15.62
C ASN A 223 1.21 0.94 -15.96
N LEU A 224 1.60 1.77 -14.99
CA LEU A 224 1.99 3.15 -15.26
C LEU A 224 3.30 3.18 -16.05
N ASN A 225 3.35 4.04 -17.07
CA ASN A 225 4.60 4.32 -17.77
C ASN A 225 5.57 5.12 -16.90
N ASP A 226 6.80 5.28 -17.39
CA ASP A 226 7.85 5.87 -16.56
C ASP A 226 7.60 7.35 -16.20
N THR A 227 7.01 8.12 -17.12
CA THR A 227 6.64 9.53 -16.85
C THR A 227 5.58 9.60 -15.77
N GLN A 228 4.53 8.78 -15.84
CA GLN A 228 3.46 8.69 -14.83
C GLN A 228 3.99 8.30 -13.44
N VAL A 229 4.91 7.34 -13.37
CA VAL A 229 5.52 6.99 -12.09
C VAL A 229 6.38 8.13 -11.55
N LYS A 230 7.12 8.84 -12.41
CA LYS A 230 7.90 10.03 -12.00
C LYS A 230 6.97 11.13 -11.45
N ILE A 231 5.82 11.36 -12.08
CA ILE A 231 4.78 12.27 -11.58
C ILE A 231 4.34 11.84 -10.18
N TYR A 232 3.98 10.56 -10.00
CA TYR A 232 3.55 10.04 -8.70
C TYR A 232 4.61 10.25 -7.61
N VAL A 233 5.87 9.89 -7.89
CA VAL A 233 6.96 10.03 -6.92
C VAL A 233 7.23 11.50 -6.57
N ILE A 234 7.23 12.39 -7.57
CA ILE A 234 7.46 13.83 -7.34
C ILE A 234 6.28 14.43 -6.56
N LEU A 235 5.03 14.10 -6.88
CA LEU A 235 3.86 14.54 -6.10
C LEU A 235 4.00 14.13 -4.62
N LYS A 236 4.43 12.89 -4.34
CA LYS A 236 4.69 12.44 -2.96
C LYS A 236 5.79 13.25 -2.27
N MET A 237 6.87 13.56 -3.00
CA MET A 237 7.95 14.39 -2.46
C MET A 237 7.49 15.82 -2.18
N VAL A 238 6.70 16.41 -3.07
CA VAL A 238 6.13 17.76 -2.88
C VAL A 238 5.21 17.78 -1.68
N VAL A 239 4.29 16.81 -1.58
CA VAL A 239 3.43 16.73 -0.39
C VAL A 239 4.27 16.57 0.88
N HIS A 240 5.25 15.67 0.91
CA HIS A 240 6.07 15.46 2.11
C HIS A 240 6.98 16.65 2.48
N ASP A 241 7.74 17.18 1.51
CA ASP A 241 8.80 18.18 1.77
C ASP A 241 8.26 19.62 1.77
N VAL A 242 7.12 19.87 1.11
CA VAL A 242 6.59 21.22 0.89
C VAL A 242 5.23 21.45 1.57
N LEU A 243 4.30 20.50 1.49
CA LEU A 243 2.90 20.72 1.95
C LEU A 243 2.56 20.08 3.30
N SER A 244 3.27 19.01 3.70
CA SER A 244 3.02 18.22 4.91
C SER A 244 3.14 19.01 6.21
N PRO A 245 3.95 20.08 6.33
CA PRO A 245 3.89 20.94 7.51
C PRO A 245 2.47 21.48 7.78
N ASN A 246 1.65 21.64 6.73
CA ASN A 246 0.35 22.30 6.81
C ASN A 246 -0.83 21.35 6.55
N THR A 247 -0.61 20.11 6.05
CA THR A 247 -1.71 19.21 5.65
C THR A 247 -1.43 17.72 5.87
N LYS A 248 -1.91 17.17 7.00
CA LYS A 248 -1.86 15.71 7.27
C LYS A 248 -2.90 14.91 6.48
N GLU A 249 -3.92 15.59 5.97
CA GLU A 249 -5.04 14.97 5.25
C GLU A 249 -4.68 14.52 3.83
N ILE A 250 -3.63 15.09 3.22
CA ILE A 250 -3.21 14.69 1.88
C ILE A 250 -2.24 13.52 1.96
N THR A 251 -2.76 12.31 1.72
CA THR A 251 -1.97 11.08 1.83
C THR A 251 -1.39 10.64 0.48
N SER A 252 -0.37 9.79 0.51
CA SER A 252 0.17 9.13 -0.70
C SER A 252 -0.87 8.29 -1.45
N TYR A 253 -1.95 7.91 -0.78
CA TYR A 253 -3.07 7.17 -1.35
C TYR A 253 -3.97 8.07 -2.22
N ILE A 254 -4.21 9.31 -1.81
CA ILE A 254 -4.89 10.33 -2.64
C ILE A 254 -4.08 10.57 -3.91
N LEU A 255 -2.77 10.82 -3.75
CA LEU A 255 -1.88 11.10 -4.88
C LEU A 255 -1.81 9.93 -5.87
N LYS A 256 -1.87 8.69 -5.37
CA LYS A 256 -1.94 7.50 -6.23
C LYS A 256 -3.17 7.59 -7.13
N ASN A 257 -4.34 7.83 -6.55
CA ASN A 257 -5.59 7.91 -7.28
C ASN A 257 -5.63 9.06 -8.29
N ILE A 258 -5.05 10.21 -7.95
CA ILE A 258 -4.90 11.32 -8.92
C ILE A 258 -4.11 10.86 -10.14
N VAL A 259 -2.99 10.16 -9.96
CA VAL A 259 -2.18 9.66 -11.07
C VAL A 259 -2.91 8.57 -11.87
N LEU A 260 -3.68 7.70 -11.21
CA LEU A 260 -4.49 6.70 -11.90
C LEU A 260 -5.58 7.35 -12.76
N TRP A 261 -6.26 8.37 -12.24
CA TRP A 261 -7.24 9.14 -13.02
C TRP A 261 -6.58 9.92 -14.17
N LEU A 262 -5.41 10.53 -13.96
CA LEU A 262 -4.64 11.16 -15.03
C LEU A 262 -4.31 10.16 -16.14
N ALA A 263 -3.83 8.97 -15.77
CA ALA A 263 -3.45 7.93 -16.70
C ALA A 263 -4.64 7.37 -17.49
N GLU A 264 -5.81 7.19 -16.89
CA GLU A 264 -7.01 6.73 -17.59
C GLU A 264 -7.59 7.80 -18.53
N ASN A 265 -7.59 9.07 -18.10
CA ASN A 265 -8.26 10.16 -18.82
C ASN A 265 -7.47 10.72 -20.02
N ASN A 266 -6.24 10.25 -20.25
CA ASN A 266 -5.38 10.78 -21.31
C ASN A 266 -4.72 9.63 -22.10
N PRO A 267 -4.43 9.82 -23.39
CA PRO A 267 -3.67 8.85 -24.18
C PRO A 267 -2.33 8.51 -23.51
N GLN A 268 -1.83 7.29 -23.67
CA GLN A 268 -0.57 6.92 -23.00
C GLN A 268 0.65 7.61 -23.63
N GLU A 269 0.56 7.95 -24.90
CA GLU A 269 1.62 8.50 -25.74
C GLU A 269 1.98 9.94 -25.35
N VAL A 270 1.04 10.68 -24.75
CA VAL A 270 1.28 12.06 -24.30
C VAL A 270 2.12 12.12 -23.03
N PHE A 271 2.36 10.99 -22.34
CA PHE A 271 3.19 10.91 -21.14
C PHE A 271 4.64 10.56 -21.48
N HIS A 272 5.37 11.51 -22.06
CA HIS A 272 6.80 11.39 -22.34
C HIS A 272 7.65 12.30 -21.45
N SER A 273 8.97 12.10 -21.40
CA SER A 273 9.88 12.83 -20.51
C SER A 273 9.78 14.37 -20.63
N GLY A 274 9.61 14.89 -21.84
CA GLY A 274 9.43 16.33 -22.10
C GLY A 274 8.12 16.92 -21.58
N SER A 275 7.11 16.08 -21.31
CA SER A 275 5.80 16.50 -20.79
C SER A 275 5.69 16.42 -19.26
N LEU A 276 6.76 16.00 -18.56
CA LEU A 276 6.73 15.71 -17.13
C LEU A 276 6.13 16.86 -16.29
N PHE A 277 6.56 18.09 -16.53
CA PHE A 277 6.07 19.25 -15.78
C PHE A 277 4.64 19.64 -16.13
N HIS A 278 4.24 19.47 -17.39
CA HIS A 278 2.85 19.69 -17.79
C HIS A 278 1.91 18.76 -17.01
N TRP A 279 2.25 17.47 -16.92
CA TRP A 279 1.43 16.51 -16.19
C TRP A 279 1.57 16.60 -14.67
N LEU A 280 2.70 17.08 -14.15
CA LEU A 280 2.81 17.46 -12.74
C LEU A 280 1.82 18.59 -12.40
N HIS A 281 1.72 19.60 -13.26
CA HIS A 281 0.72 20.66 -13.13
C HIS A 281 -0.70 20.08 -13.14
N GLY A 282 -1.02 19.21 -14.11
CA GLY A 282 -2.32 18.53 -14.14
C GLY A 282 -2.64 17.74 -12.86
N GLY A 283 -1.64 17.12 -12.22
CA GLY A 283 -1.80 16.48 -10.92
C GLY A 283 -2.12 17.46 -9.78
N PHE A 284 -1.48 18.63 -9.77
CA PHE A 284 -1.79 19.69 -8.82
C PHE A 284 -3.17 20.30 -9.06
N ASP A 285 -3.57 20.49 -10.31
CA ASP A 285 -4.90 20.98 -10.68
C ASP A 285 -6.00 20.04 -10.17
N ILE A 286 -5.84 18.73 -10.39
CA ILE A 286 -6.78 17.74 -9.86
C ILE A 286 -6.81 17.78 -8.33
N LEU A 287 -5.63 17.87 -7.68
CA LEU A 287 -5.56 17.93 -6.22
C LEU A 287 -6.26 19.18 -5.66
N GLN A 288 -6.00 20.35 -6.25
CA GLN A 288 -6.64 21.61 -5.86
C GLN A 288 -8.14 21.56 -6.10
N LYS A 289 -8.57 21.13 -7.30
CA LYS A 289 -10.00 20.97 -7.63
C LYS A 289 -10.67 20.03 -6.63
N SER A 290 -10.07 18.88 -6.36
CA SER A 290 -10.62 17.87 -5.44
C SER A 290 -10.87 18.42 -4.03
N ILE A 291 -9.99 19.28 -3.54
CA ILE A 291 -10.12 19.91 -2.23
C ILE A 291 -11.22 20.98 -2.29
N SER A 292 -11.22 21.83 -3.31
CA SER A 292 -12.22 22.89 -3.48
C SER A 292 -13.65 22.34 -3.62
N THR A 293 -13.82 21.22 -4.33
CA THR A 293 -15.12 20.58 -4.54
C THR A 293 -15.44 19.55 -3.45
N ARG A 294 -14.53 19.33 -2.49
CA ARG A 294 -14.58 18.26 -1.49
C ARG A 294 -14.95 16.91 -2.11
N HIS A 295 -14.37 16.61 -3.27
CA HIS A 295 -14.68 15.41 -4.02
C HIS A 295 -13.47 14.89 -4.80
N LEU A 296 -13.07 13.65 -4.52
CA LEU A 296 -12.17 12.85 -5.34
C LEU A 296 -12.61 11.39 -5.22
N SER A 297 -13.09 10.84 -6.32
CA SER A 297 -13.48 9.43 -6.42
C SER A 297 -12.28 8.50 -6.22
N TYR A 298 -12.51 7.42 -5.48
CA TYR A 298 -11.60 6.29 -5.45
C TYR A 298 -11.59 5.62 -6.82
N TYR A 299 -10.41 5.39 -7.37
CA TYR A 299 -10.26 4.94 -8.75
C TYR A 299 -10.93 3.59 -9.02
N MET A 300 -10.88 2.66 -8.05
CA MET A 300 -11.46 1.32 -8.16
C MET A 300 -12.94 1.24 -7.78
N ILE A 301 -13.45 2.20 -6.99
CA ILE A 301 -14.86 2.29 -6.57
C ILE A 301 -15.27 3.75 -6.67
N PRO A 302 -15.64 4.25 -7.87
CA PRO A 302 -15.84 5.69 -8.11
C PRO A 302 -16.89 6.36 -7.24
N GLU A 303 -17.86 5.60 -6.76
CA GLU A 303 -18.93 6.01 -5.86
C GLU A 303 -18.38 6.37 -4.47
N ARG A 304 -17.21 5.82 -4.10
CA ARG A 304 -16.52 6.16 -2.85
C ARG A 304 -15.66 7.40 -3.03
N THR A 305 -15.85 8.40 -2.18
CA THR A 305 -15.12 9.67 -2.23
C THR A 305 -14.12 9.81 -1.09
N PHE A 306 -12.85 10.11 -1.40
CA PHE A 306 -11.79 10.31 -0.38
C PHE A 306 -12.01 11.50 0.55
N MET A 307 -12.61 12.56 0.02
CA MET A 307 -12.78 13.82 0.74
C MET A 307 -13.93 13.75 1.75
N ALA A 308 -14.87 12.82 1.59
CA ALA A 308 -16.00 12.64 2.51
C ALA A 308 -15.56 12.13 3.90
N GLU A 309 -14.44 11.41 3.97
CA GLU A 309 -13.89 10.85 5.22
C GLU A 309 -13.01 11.85 6.00
N ARG A 310 -12.85 13.10 5.51
CA ARG A 310 -11.82 14.04 5.97
C ARG A 310 -12.39 15.34 6.53
N ASP A 311 -11.75 15.82 7.59
CA ASP A 311 -12.13 17.08 8.24
C ASP A 311 -11.18 18.20 7.77
N LEU A 312 -11.37 18.66 6.53
CA LEU A 312 -10.64 19.81 6.00
C LEU A 312 -11.43 21.10 6.29
N HIS A 313 -10.97 21.90 7.26
CA HIS A 313 -11.56 23.20 7.57
C HIS A 313 -11.27 24.25 6.50
N ASP A 314 -12.14 25.25 6.35
CA ASP A 314 -12.04 26.26 5.27
C ASP A 314 -10.72 27.04 5.27
N ASN A 315 -10.14 27.31 6.44
CA ASN A 315 -8.82 27.94 6.56
C ASN A 315 -7.72 27.07 5.93
N GLN A 316 -7.71 25.77 6.24
CA GLN A 316 -6.75 24.82 5.69
C GLN A 316 -6.90 24.69 4.17
N GLN A 317 -8.13 24.74 3.65
CA GLN A 317 -8.38 24.71 2.22
C GLN A 317 -7.79 25.94 1.51
N ARG A 318 -7.96 27.14 2.08
CA ARG A 318 -7.38 28.38 1.54
C ARG A 318 -5.85 28.39 1.57
N GLU A 319 -5.26 27.98 2.69
CA GLU A 319 -3.81 27.87 2.82
C GLU A 319 -3.23 26.85 1.84
N PHE A 320 -3.92 25.72 1.67
CA PHE A 320 -3.53 24.69 0.73
C PHE A 320 -3.62 25.19 -0.72
N ALA A 321 -4.72 25.83 -1.10
CA ALA A 321 -4.90 26.38 -2.44
C ALA A 321 -3.81 27.41 -2.77
N THR A 322 -3.49 28.28 -1.81
CA THR A 322 -2.40 29.27 -1.93
C THR A 322 -1.05 28.59 -2.12
N SER A 323 -0.77 27.54 -1.33
CA SER A 323 0.48 26.77 -1.41
C SER A 323 0.63 26.08 -2.76
N ILE A 324 -0.44 25.46 -3.29
CA ILE A 324 -0.45 24.83 -4.60
C ILE A 324 -0.24 25.87 -5.71
N ASN A 325 -0.92 27.01 -5.67
CA ASN A 325 -0.72 28.08 -6.66
C ASN A 325 0.74 28.58 -6.68
N CYS A 326 1.35 28.76 -5.51
CA CYS A 326 2.76 29.11 -5.42
C CYS A 326 3.66 28.05 -6.07
N ILE A 327 3.42 26.77 -5.77
CA ILE A 327 4.15 25.64 -6.37
C ILE A 327 4.00 25.59 -7.89
N MET A 328 2.78 25.82 -8.41
CA MET A 328 2.52 25.81 -9.85
C MET A 328 3.24 26.95 -10.56
N ASN A 329 3.29 28.14 -9.94
CA ASN A 329 4.00 29.31 -10.48
C ASN A 329 5.53 29.17 -10.45
N GLU A 330 6.10 28.35 -9.56
CA GLU A 330 7.54 28.08 -9.51
C GLU A 330 8.05 27.24 -10.70
N GLY A 331 7.17 26.47 -11.33
CA GLY A 331 7.52 25.57 -12.43
C GLY A 331 8.69 24.64 -12.06
N PRO A 332 9.72 24.49 -12.91
CA PRO A 332 10.85 23.60 -12.63
C PRO A 332 11.67 23.91 -11.39
N ARG A 333 11.64 25.17 -10.90
CA ARG A 333 12.39 25.57 -9.70
C ARG A 333 11.92 24.83 -8.44
N LEU A 334 10.68 24.33 -8.45
CA LEU A 334 10.12 23.46 -7.40
C LEU A 334 11.05 22.29 -7.04
N LEU A 335 11.74 21.70 -8.02
CA LEU A 335 12.60 20.53 -7.78
C LEU A 335 13.75 20.83 -6.80
N LEU A 336 14.19 22.08 -6.70
CA LEU A 336 15.22 22.51 -5.75
C LEU A 336 14.72 22.54 -4.31
N ARG A 337 13.40 22.57 -4.08
CA ARG A 337 12.79 22.49 -2.74
C ARG A 337 12.75 21.04 -2.22
N LEU A 338 12.81 20.06 -3.13
CA LEU A 338 12.70 18.64 -2.79
C LEU A 338 14.05 18.13 -2.28
N LYS A 339 14.12 17.76 -0.99
CA LYS A 339 15.39 17.48 -0.29
C LYS A 339 16.22 16.40 -1.00
N LYS A 340 15.55 15.33 -1.45
CA LYS A 340 16.19 14.21 -2.17
C LYS A 340 16.72 14.64 -3.54
N ILE A 341 15.97 15.45 -4.28
CA ILE A 341 16.38 15.89 -5.62
C ILE A 341 17.48 16.94 -5.51
N ARG A 342 17.34 17.94 -4.63
CA ARG A 342 18.37 18.95 -4.37
C ARG A 342 19.72 18.32 -4.04
N ARG A 343 19.75 17.34 -3.13
CA ARG A 343 20.99 16.60 -2.80
C ARG A 343 21.61 15.95 -4.04
N ALA A 344 20.80 15.29 -4.87
CA ALA A 344 21.28 14.64 -6.08
C ALA A 344 21.66 15.61 -7.22
N ILE A 345 21.19 16.85 -7.21
CA ILE A 345 21.63 17.87 -8.18
C ILE A 345 22.99 18.44 -7.78
N VAL A 346 23.23 18.61 -6.48
CA VAL A 346 24.46 19.21 -5.94
C VAL A 346 25.62 18.21 -5.91
N SER A 347 25.36 16.90 -5.84
CA SER A 347 26.39 15.86 -5.90
C SER A 347 26.84 15.56 -7.34
N HIS A 348 28.10 15.15 -7.52
CA HIS A 348 28.63 14.74 -8.83
C HIS A 348 27.85 13.51 -9.37
N PRO A 349 27.61 13.40 -10.69
CA PRO A 349 26.79 12.33 -11.28
C PRO A 349 27.38 10.92 -11.10
N GLU A 350 28.71 10.79 -11.18
CA GLU A 350 29.45 9.52 -11.08
C GLU A 350 29.28 8.86 -9.69
N PRO A 351 29.55 9.55 -8.57
CA PRO A 351 29.28 9.01 -7.24
C PRO A 351 27.81 8.62 -7.05
N LEU A 352 26.85 9.43 -7.51
CA LEU A 352 25.43 9.13 -7.38
C LEU A 352 25.02 7.86 -8.11
N LEU A 353 25.55 7.62 -9.31
CA LEU A 353 25.28 6.42 -10.07
C LEU A 353 25.83 5.19 -9.34
N TRP A 354 27.03 5.31 -8.80
CA TRP A 354 27.66 4.28 -8.00
C TRP A 354 26.89 3.99 -6.70
N TYR A 355 26.57 5.00 -5.89
CA TYR A 355 25.77 4.89 -4.68
C TYR A 355 24.40 4.26 -4.97
N SER A 356 23.77 4.64 -6.07
CA SER A 356 22.48 4.08 -6.50
C SER A 356 22.59 2.57 -6.80
N ARG A 357 23.65 2.17 -7.52
CA ARG A 357 23.93 0.75 -7.81
C ARG A 357 24.24 -0.05 -6.56
N MET A 358 25.11 0.45 -5.68
CA MET A 358 25.48 -0.26 -4.45
C MET A 358 24.32 -0.37 -3.48
N ARG A 359 23.56 0.72 -3.31
CA ARG A 359 22.30 0.68 -2.57
C ARG A 359 21.39 -0.40 -3.13
N THR A 360 21.17 -0.44 -4.43
CA THR A 360 20.30 -1.45 -5.08
C THR A 360 20.80 -2.88 -4.85
N LYS A 361 22.12 -3.13 -4.94
CA LYS A 361 22.70 -4.45 -4.66
C LYS A 361 22.47 -4.88 -3.21
N LEU A 362 22.79 -4.01 -2.25
CA LEU A 362 22.53 -4.25 -0.82
C LEU A 362 21.05 -4.53 -0.56
N GLU A 363 20.19 -3.78 -1.25
CA GLU A 363 18.75 -3.88 -1.15
C GLU A 363 18.22 -5.25 -1.58
N ILE A 364 18.70 -5.75 -2.72
CA ILE A 364 18.37 -7.08 -3.25
C ILE A 364 18.91 -8.17 -2.33
N LEU A 365 20.18 -8.07 -1.92
CA LEU A 365 20.80 -9.03 -1.01
C LEU A 365 20.04 -9.14 0.31
N TYR A 366 19.63 -8.01 0.88
CA TYR A 366 18.85 -8.00 2.12
C TYR A 366 17.47 -8.66 1.95
N LEU A 367 16.76 -8.40 0.86
CA LEU A 367 15.49 -9.09 0.56
C LEU A 367 15.69 -10.60 0.36
N MET A 368 16.76 -11.00 -0.32
CA MET A 368 17.11 -12.41 -0.50
C MET A 368 17.45 -13.09 0.84
N MET A 369 18.20 -12.41 1.71
CA MET A 369 18.52 -12.88 3.06
C MET A 369 17.27 -13.04 3.91
N LEU A 370 16.38 -12.04 3.93
CA LEU A 370 15.11 -12.12 4.65
C LEU A 370 14.24 -13.29 4.17
N ASN A 371 14.16 -13.51 2.86
CA ASN A 371 13.41 -14.62 2.28
C ASN A 371 13.99 -15.97 2.74
N ARG A 372 15.34 -16.12 2.73
CA ARG A 372 16.02 -17.36 3.10
C ARG A 372 16.02 -17.65 4.59
N PHE A 373 16.22 -16.65 5.45
CA PHE A 373 16.13 -16.80 6.90
C PHE A 373 14.74 -17.31 7.32
N GLN A 374 13.68 -16.83 6.67
CA GLN A 374 12.33 -17.33 6.90
C GLN A 374 12.09 -18.75 6.32
N CYS A 375 12.87 -19.19 5.32
CA CYS A 375 12.84 -20.56 4.79
C CYS A 375 13.49 -21.60 5.72
N THR A 376 14.57 -21.21 6.41
CA THR A 376 15.40 -22.12 7.22
C THR A 376 14.78 -22.46 8.56
N ASP A 377 14.20 -21.45 9.23
CA ASP A 377 13.52 -21.62 10.52
C ASP A 377 12.30 -22.56 10.44
N PHE A 378 11.72 -22.76 9.26
CA PHE A 378 10.52 -23.59 9.06
C PHE A 378 10.77 -25.00 8.51
N ASN A 379 11.85 -25.23 7.76
CA ASN A 379 12.12 -26.54 7.15
C ASN A 379 13.15 -27.40 7.92
N GLY A 380 13.79 -26.86 8.97
CA GLY A 380 14.76 -27.61 9.78
C GLY A 380 16.02 -28.09 9.02
N ILE A 381 16.28 -27.55 7.82
CA ILE A 381 17.49 -27.84 7.05
C ILE A 381 18.49 -26.73 7.39
N CYS A 382 19.48 -27.03 8.25
CA CYS A 382 20.43 -26.05 8.77
C CYS A 382 21.76 -25.96 8.01
N ASP A 383 22.25 -26.98 7.32
CA ASP A 383 23.69 -26.99 6.98
C ASP A 383 24.09 -26.24 5.69
N GLU A 384 23.33 -26.33 4.59
CA GLU A 384 23.70 -25.61 3.34
C GLU A 384 23.23 -24.15 3.32
N SER A 385 22.16 -23.84 4.05
CA SER A 385 21.59 -22.50 4.10
C SER A 385 22.41 -21.54 4.95
N ASP A 386 23.06 -22.01 6.01
CA ASP A 386 23.91 -21.18 6.87
C ASP A 386 25.17 -20.73 6.14
N SER A 387 25.80 -21.61 5.35
CA SER A 387 26.95 -21.27 4.50
C SER A 387 26.60 -20.18 3.48
N MET A 388 25.41 -20.26 2.87
CA MET A 388 24.96 -19.28 1.86
C MET A 388 24.43 -17.98 2.47
N ILE A 389 23.69 -18.02 3.58
CA ILE A 389 23.30 -16.82 4.34
C ILE A 389 24.54 -16.11 4.86
N HIS A 390 25.55 -16.85 5.33
CA HIS A 390 26.85 -16.32 5.69
C HIS A 390 27.56 -15.68 4.48
N SER A 391 27.53 -16.33 3.30
CA SER A 391 28.06 -15.76 2.05
C SER A 391 27.34 -14.48 1.61
N LEU A 392 26.00 -14.41 1.71
CA LEU A 392 25.21 -13.23 1.36
C LEU A 392 25.43 -12.10 2.37
N SER A 393 25.54 -12.43 3.66
CA SER A 393 25.86 -11.49 4.74
C SER A 393 27.26 -10.91 4.55
N LYS A 394 28.25 -11.76 4.25
CA LYS A 394 29.61 -11.35 3.91
C LYS A 394 29.63 -10.43 2.70
N ARG A 395 28.87 -10.76 1.65
CA ARG A 395 28.77 -9.91 0.45
C ARG A 395 28.09 -8.56 0.74
N ALA A 396 27.09 -8.53 1.61
CA ALA A 396 26.45 -7.30 2.05
C ALA A 396 27.41 -6.43 2.89
N VAL A 397 28.21 -7.04 3.77
CA VAL A 397 29.27 -6.34 4.53
C VAL A 397 30.35 -5.81 3.61
N GLU A 398 30.82 -6.58 2.62
CA GLU A 398 31.79 -6.13 1.61
C GLU A 398 31.30 -4.88 0.88
N ILE A 399 30.06 -4.89 0.39
CA ILE A 399 29.48 -3.72 -0.30
C ILE A 399 29.31 -2.54 0.67
N ALA A 400 28.92 -2.78 1.93
CA ALA A 400 28.80 -1.73 2.94
C ALA A 400 30.16 -1.09 3.27
N VAL A 401 31.23 -1.88 3.35
CA VAL A 401 32.60 -1.42 3.55
C VAL A 401 33.08 -0.62 2.32
N GLU A 402 32.79 -1.09 1.10
CA GLU A 402 33.06 -0.32 -0.13
C GLU A 402 32.36 1.05 -0.11
N VAL A 403 31.08 1.09 0.31
CA VAL A 403 30.30 2.33 0.49
C VAL A 403 30.96 3.29 1.48
N VAL A 404 31.31 2.81 2.67
CA VAL A 404 31.95 3.65 3.70
C VAL A 404 33.34 4.12 3.26
N TRP A 405 34.11 3.27 2.60
CA TRP A 405 35.44 3.61 2.08
C TRP A 405 35.39 4.74 1.04
N HIS A 406 34.47 4.64 0.07
CA HIS A 406 34.29 5.69 -0.94
C HIS A 406 33.76 7.00 -0.34
N MET A 407 32.86 6.94 0.65
CA MET A 407 32.41 8.14 1.37
C MET A 407 33.55 8.85 2.11
N HIS A 408 34.51 8.11 2.67
CA HIS A 408 35.68 8.68 3.33
C HIS A 408 36.72 9.27 2.37
N GLN A 409 36.88 8.71 1.16
CA GLN A 409 37.82 9.21 0.15
C GLN A 409 37.34 10.51 -0.52
N GLU A 410 36.03 10.75 -0.59
CA GLU A 410 35.45 11.94 -1.23
C GLU A 410 35.24 13.14 -0.30
N GLY A 411 35.59 13.03 1.00
CA GLY A 411 35.65 14.17 1.91
C GLY A 411 34.32 14.91 2.12
N SER A 412 33.25 14.19 2.46
CA SER A 412 31.98 14.81 2.87
C SER A 412 31.26 14.06 3.98
#